data_AF-A0A420M5U7-F1
#
_entry.id   AF-A0A420M5U7-F1
#
_cell.length_a   1.000
_cell.length_b   1.000
_cell.length_c   1.000
_cell.angle_alpha   90.00
_cell.angle_beta   90.00
_cell.angle_gamma   90.00
#
_symmetry.space_group_name_H-M   'P 1'
#
loop_
_entity.id
_entity.type
_entity.pdbx_description
1 polymer ?
#
loop_
_entity_poly.entity_id
_entity_poly.type
_entity_poly.pdbx_seq_one_letter_code
_entity_poly.pdbx_strand_id
1 'polypeptide(L)'
;MRRLRIVLLQDLAVLQPRYPSLPFFAYAPFNGSEWDEFAVAVRSDAAGATEPLSLLVQRALPELSGVLESTREALLQNNQRLTIRLEARLEGIQGGLDSLLQGKVPITFTGHFGAGPAVSLTPRRRRRQPLP
;
A
#
# COMPACT_ATOMS: atom_id res chain seq x y z
N MET A 1 20.73 -23.33 -44.87
CA MET A 1 20.04 -24.52 -44.31
C MET A 1 20.57 -25.01 -42.96
N ARG A 2 21.87 -24.89 -42.63
CA ARG A 2 22.44 -25.42 -41.36
C ARG A 2 21.84 -24.80 -40.08
N ARG A 3 21.61 -23.48 -40.06
CA ARG A 3 21.11 -22.78 -38.86
C ARG A 3 19.66 -23.12 -38.52
N LEU A 4 18.79 -23.19 -39.53
CA LEU A 4 17.40 -23.61 -39.36
C LEU A 4 17.31 -25.02 -38.78
N ARG A 5 18.18 -25.93 -39.23
CA ARG A 5 18.27 -27.30 -38.71
C ARG A 5 18.62 -27.34 -37.23
N ILE A 6 19.59 -26.53 -36.80
CA ILE A 6 20.02 -26.47 -35.40
C ILE A 6 18.89 -25.94 -34.52
N VAL A 7 18.26 -24.84 -34.92
CA VAL A 7 17.13 -24.24 -34.18
C VAL A 7 15.98 -25.23 -34.05
N LEU A 8 15.61 -25.91 -35.15
CA LEU A 8 14.53 -26.89 -35.14
C LEU A 8 14.82 -28.09 -34.21
N LEU A 9 16.07 -28.56 -34.13
CA LEU A 9 16.44 -29.63 -33.20
C LEU A 9 16.38 -29.16 -31.74
N GLN A 10 16.80 -27.92 -31.46
CA GLN A 10 16.69 -27.34 -30.11
C GLN A 10 15.21 -27.17 -29.71
N ASP A 11 14.38 -26.65 -30.61
CA ASP A 11 12.95 -26.46 -30.38
C ASP A 11 12.24 -27.80 -30.13
N LEU A 12 12.55 -28.83 -30.92
CA LEU A 12 11.99 -30.17 -30.71
C LEU A 12 12.39 -30.77 -29.35
N ALA A 13 13.63 -30.56 -28.90
CA ALA A 13 14.10 -31.01 -27.59
C ALA A 13 13.34 -30.34 -26.42
N VAL A 14 12.98 -29.07 -26.59
CA VAL A 14 12.17 -28.30 -25.62
C VAL A 14 10.70 -28.71 -25.67
N LEU A 15 10.17 -29.03 -26.86
CA LEU A 15 8.75 -29.38 -27.05
C LEU A 15 8.42 -30.83 -26.64
N GLN A 16 9.39 -31.75 -26.68
CA GLN A 16 9.18 -33.18 -26.41
C GLN A 16 8.43 -33.48 -25.10
N PRO A 17 8.75 -32.88 -23.94
CA PRO A 17 8.01 -33.16 -22.70
C PRO A 17 6.56 -32.67 -22.72
N ARG A 18 6.27 -31.63 -23.52
CA ARG A 18 4.95 -30.98 -23.59
C ARG A 18 4.07 -31.59 -24.68
N TYR A 19 4.68 -32.16 -25.72
CA TYR A 19 3.99 -32.78 -26.85
C TYR A 19 4.69 -34.10 -27.27
N PRO A 20 4.68 -35.13 -26.41
CA PRO A 20 5.41 -36.38 -26.68
C PRO A 20 4.84 -37.17 -27.86
N SER A 21 3.58 -36.93 -28.24
CA SER A 21 2.89 -37.60 -29.34
C SER A 21 3.16 -37.02 -30.72
N LEU A 22 4.08 -36.05 -30.85
CA LEU A 22 4.42 -35.48 -32.16
C LEU A 22 4.99 -36.57 -33.09
N PRO A 23 4.58 -36.61 -34.37
CA PRO A 23 5.03 -37.63 -35.32
C PRO A 23 6.54 -37.72 -35.49
N PHE A 24 7.25 -36.61 -35.24
CA PHE A 24 8.71 -36.54 -35.31
C PHE A 24 9.39 -37.56 -34.37
N PHE A 25 8.84 -37.77 -33.16
CA PHE A 25 9.42 -38.66 -32.15
C PHE A 25 9.18 -40.15 -32.42
N ALA A 26 8.33 -40.49 -33.40
CA ALA A 26 8.07 -41.89 -33.77
C ALA A 26 9.19 -42.51 -34.62
N TYR A 27 10.08 -41.69 -35.19
CA TYR A 27 11.07 -42.12 -36.17
C TYR A 27 12.49 -41.74 -35.75
N ALA A 28 13.46 -42.52 -36.23
CA ALA A 28 14.88 -42.18 -36.08
C ALA A 28 15.17 -40.81 -36.74
N PRO A 29 16.05 -39.98 -36.15
CA PRO A 29 16.90 -40.26 -34.98
C PRO A 29 16.24 -39.98 -33.62
N PHE A 30 14.98 -39.53 -33.60
CA PHE A 30 14.34 -38.95 -32.41
C PHE A 30 13.80 -39.98 -31.40
N ASN A 31 13.93 -41.27 -31.70
CA ASN A 31 13.46 -42.39 -30.86
C ASN A 31 14.62 -43.19 -30.22
N GLY A 32 15.86 -42.70 -30.33
CA GLY A 32 17.05 -43.33 -29.79
C GLY A 32 17.67 -42.57 -28.61
N SER A 33 18.55 -43.23 -27.86
CA SER A 33 19.21 -42.66 -26.68
C SER A 33 20.07 -41.43 -26.99
N GLU A 34 20.65 -41.35 -28.19
CA GLU A 34 21.42 -40.18 -28.65
C GLU A 34 20.57 -38.90 -28.67
N TRP A 35 19.30 -39.03 -29.05
CA TRP A 35 18.36 -37.91 -29.02
C TRP A 35 18.00 -37.54 -27.58
N ASP A 36 17.77 -38.53 -26.71
CA ASP A 36 17.44 -38.27 -25.31
C ASP A 36 18.57 -37.54 -24.57
N GLU A 37 19.82 -37.96 -24.78
CA GLU A 37 21.00 -37.29 -24.24
C GLU A 37 21.11 -35.84 -24.74
N PHE A 38 20.94 -35.63 -26.05
CA PHE A 38 20.92 -34.30 -26.63
C PHE A 38 19.79 -33.43 -26.05
N ALA A 39 18.59 -33.98 -25.96
CA ALA A 39 17.43 -33.25 -25.51
C ALA A 39 17.52 -32.88 -24.02
N VAL A 40 18.12 -33.75 -23.20
CA VAL A 40 18.46 -33.43 -21.80
C VAL A 40 19.46 -32.29 -21.75
N ALA A 41 20.57 -32.34 -22.51
CA ALA A 41 21.58 -31.30 -22.52
C ALA A 41 21.01 -29.93 -22.94
N VAL A 42 20.19 -29.89 -24.00
CA VAL A 42 19.53 -28.65 -24.47
C VAL A 42 18.59 -28.09 -23.41
N ARG A 43 17.79 -28.93 -22.74
CA ARG A 43 16.88 -28.47 -21.68
C ARG A 43 17.61 -28.01 -20.43
N SER A 44 18.73 -28.64 -20.08
CA SER A 44 19.57 -28.20 -18.96
C SER A 44 20.20 -26.84 -19.23
N ASP A 45 20.65 -26.59 -20.46
CA ASP A 45 21.15 -25.27 -20.89
C ASP A 45 20.02 -24.22 -20.93
N ALA A 46 18.85 -24.58 -21.47
CA ALA A 46 17.68 -23.71 -21.51
C ALA A 46 17.11 -23.39 -20.11
N ALA A 47 17.21 -24.32 -19.15
CA ALA A 47 16.84 -24.08 -17.76
C ALA A 47 17.80 -23.11 -17.05
N GLY A 48 19.06 -23.05 -17.50
CA GLY A 48 20.06 -22.06 -17.08
C GLY A 48 19.96 -20.72 -17.81
N ALA A 49 19.23 -20.66 -18.92
CA ALA A 49 18.94 -19.42 -19.63
C ALA A 49 17.88 -18.64 -18.84
N THR A 50 18.36 -17.82 -17.90
CA THR A 50 17.60 -16.82 -17.16
C THR A 50 16.58 -16.15 -18.07
N GLU A 51 15.32 -16.04 -17.64
CA GLU A 51 14.29 -15.29 -18.35
C GLU A 51 14.91 -13.98 -18.86
N PRO A 52 14.80 -13.67 -20.17
CA PRO A 52 15.48 -12.52 -20.72
C PRO A 52 15.03 -11.30 -19.95
N LEU A 53 16.00 -10.51 -19.46
CA LEU A 53 15.79 -9.34 -18.61
C LEU A 53 14.67 -8.43 -19.12
N SER A 54 14.51 -8.34 -20.45
CA SER A 54 13.43 -7.62 -21.12
C SER A 54 12.03 -8.08 -20.71
N LEU A 55 11.78 -9.38 -20.54
CA LEU A 55 10.49 -9.91 -20.09
C LEU A 55 10.27 -9.66 -18.59
N LEU A 56 11.33 -9.76 -17.77
CA LEU A 56 11.27 -9.44 -16.35
C LEU A 56 10.96 -7.95 -16.13
N VAL A 57 11.63 -7.07 -16.88
CA VAL A 57 11.39 -5.63 -16.85
C VAL A 57 9.99 -5.29 -17.37
N GLN A 58 9.53 -5.97 -18.43
CA GLN A 58 8.20 -5.77 -18.98
C GLN A 58 7.09 -6.19 -18.01
N ARG A 59 7.34 -7.19 -17.15
CA ARG A 59 6.42 -7.60 -16.09
C ARG A 59 6.51 -6.71 -14.85
N ALA A 60 7.70 -6.30 -14.45
CA ALA A 60 7.91 -5.51 -13.23
C ALA A 60 7.43 -4.06 -13.37
N LEU A 61 7.55 -3.45 -14.56
CA LEU A 61 7.16 -2.06 -14.78
C LEU A 61 5.67 -1.77 -14.49
N PRO A 62 4.70 -2.56 -15.00
CA PRO A 62 3.30 -2.40 -14.67
C PRO A 62 3.02 -2.56 -13.17
N GLU A 63 3.61 -3.57 -12.52
CA GLU A 63 3.41 -3.83 -11.09
C GLU A 63 3.91 -2.65 -10.24
N LEU A 64 5.10 -2.12 -10.54
CA LEU A 64 5.65 -0.94 -9.85
C LEU A 64 4.81 0.32 -10.10
N SER A 65 4.31 0.51 -11.32
CA SER A 65 3.45 1.65 -11.64
C SER A 65 2.13 1.61 -10.86
N GLY A 66 1.53 0.42 -10.69
CA GLY A 66 0.31 0.26 -9.91
C GLY A 66 0.52 0.53 -8.41
N VAL A 67 1.64 0.07 -7.86
CA VAL A 67 1.99 0.36 -6.45
C VAL A 67 2.25 1.86 -6.26
N LEU A 68 2.93 2.51 -7.22
CA LEU A 68 3.19 3.94 -7.13
C LEU A 68 1.90 4.77 -7.22
N GLU A 69 1.00 4.46 -8.16
CA GLU A 69 -0.26 5.19 -8.31
C GLU A 69 -1.17 4.99 -7.09
N SER A 70 -1.28 3.76 -6.58
CA SER A 70 -2.06 3.49 -5.36
C SER A 70 -1.48 4.21 -4.13
N THR A 71 -0.15 4.29 -4.01
CA THR A 71 0.50 5.05 -2.93
C THR A 71 0.22 6.55 -3.07
N ARG A 72 0.26 7.07 -4.30
CA ARG A 72 -0.06 8.46 -4.61
C ARG A 72 -1.51 8.80 -4.24
N GLU A 73 -2.46 7.96 -4.63
CA GLU A 73 -3.87 8.13 -4.28
C GLU A 73 -4.10 8.08 -2.77
N ALA A 74 -3.48 7.12 -2.07
CA ALA A 74 -3.58 7.02 -0.62
C ALA A 74 -3.05 8.27 0.08
N LEU A 75 -1.95 8.85 -0.41
CA LEU A 75 -1.36 10.07 0.12
C LEU A 75 -2.28 11.28 -0.12
N LEU A 76 -2.84 11.43 -1.32
CA LEU A 76 -3.78 12.50 -1.64
C LEU A 76 -5.05 12.41 -0.76
N GLN A 77 -5.61 11.21 -0.58
CA GLN A 77 -6.76 10.99 0.29
C GLN A 77 -6.43 11.31 1.77
N ASN A 78 -5.25 10.90 2.24
CA ASN A 78 -4.81 11.19 3.59
C ASN A 78 -4.69 12.70 3.82
N ASN A 79 -4.04 13.40 2.89
CA ASN A 79 -3.88 14.84 2.95
C ASN A 79 -5.24 15.57 2.98
N GLN A 80 -6.17 15.17 2.11
CA GLN A 80 -7.50 15.78 2.08
C GLN A 80 -8.28 15.55 3.37
N ARG A 81 -8.20 14.34 3.96
CA ARG A 81 -8.81 14.07 5.27
C ARG A 81 -8.20 14.92 6.38
N LEU A 82 -6.89 15.15 6.34
CA LEU A 82 -6.21 16.01 7.32
C LEU A 82 -6.67 17.46 7.19
N THR A 83 -6.78 17.99 5.97
CA THR A 83 -7.29 19.34 5.73
C THR A 83 -8.70 19.53 6.31
N ILE A 84 -9.63 18.61 5.98
CA ILE A 84 -11.01 18.66 6.51
C ILE A 84 -11.02 18.60 8.05
N ARG A 85 -10.19 17.73 8.65
CA ARG A 85 -10.10 17.63 10.11
C ARG A 85 -9.53 18.89 10.75
N LEU A 86 -8.55 19.53 10.12
CA LEU A 86 -7.96 20.76 10.62
C LEU A 86 -8.95 21.93 10.53
N GLU A 87 -9.68 22.05 9.41
CA GLU A 87 -10.74 23.04 9.23
C GLU A 87 -11.82 22.89 10.29
N ALA A 88 -12.38 21.68 10.45
CA ALA A 88 -13.40 21.41 11.47
C ALA A 88 -12.90 21.70 12.90
N ARG A 89 -11.61 21.44 13.19
CA ARG A 89 -11.03 21.73 14.50
C ARG A 89 -10.87 23.23 14.73
N LEU A 90 -10.49 23.99 13.69
CA LEU A 90 -10.41 25.45 13.76
C LEU A 90 -11.79 26.08 13.95
N GLU A 91 -12.80 25.63 13.21
CA GLU A 91 -14.18 26.07 13.39
C GLU A 91 -14.70 25.78 14.81
N GLY A 92 -14.39 24.60 15.34
CA GLY A 92 -14.74 24.24 16.71
C GLY A 92 -14.08 25.13 17.76
N ILE A 93 -12.79 25.49 17.57
CA ILE A 93 -12.08 26.42 18.45
C ILE A 93 -12.70 27.82 18.35
N GLN A 94 -12.97 28.31 17.14
CA GLN A 94 -13.61 29.62 16.93
C GLN A 94 -14.99 29.68 17.60
N GLY A 95 -15.85 28.68 17.38
CA GLY A 95 -17.17 28.62 18.03
C GLY A 95 -17.08 28.50 19.56
N GLY A 96 -16.05 27.82 20.09
CA GLY A 96 -15.76 27.77 21.52
C GLY A 96 -15.36 29.13 22.09
N LEU A 97 -14.48 29.86 21.39
CA LEU A 97 -14.07 31.22 21.76
C LEU A 97 -15.25 32.19 21.73
N ASP A 98 -16.09 32.13 20.70
CA ASP A 98 -17.29 32.97 20.60
C ASP A 98 -18.26 32.69 21.75
N SER A 99 -18.41 31.44 22.16
CA SER A 99 -19.26 31.04 23.28
C SER A 99 -18.71 31.55 24.62
N LEU A 100 -17.38 31.57 24.79
CA LEU A 100 -16.71 32.17 25.95
C LEU A 100 -16.91 33.69 25.99
N LEU A 101 -16.71 34.38 24.87
CA LEU A 101 -16.90 35.83 24.76
C LEU A 101 -18.36 36.25 25.02
N GLN A 102 -19.31 35.42 24.60
CA GLN A 102 -20.74 35.65 24.86
C GLN A 102 -21.17 35.28 26.30
N GLY A 103 -20.24 34.84 27.15
CA GLY A 103 -20.51 34.49 28.55
C GLY A 103 -21.38 33.24 28.73
N LYS A 104 -21.50 32.41 27.68
CA LYS A 104 -22.33 31.18 27.67
C LYS A 104 -21.62 29.97 28.27
N VAL A 105 -20.30 30.08 28.51
CA VAL A 105 -19.49 29.00 29.09
C VAL A 105 -19.12 29.36 30.54
N PRO A 106 -19.60 28.62 31.54
CA PRO A 106 -19.18 28.82 32.93
C PRO A 106 -17.72 28.40 33.07
N ILE A 107 -16.82 29.35 33.32
CA ILE A 107 -15.41 29.07 33.59
C ILE A 107 -15.30 28.64 35.06
N THR A 108 -15.21 27.34 35.33
CA THR A 108 -14.78 26.83 36.64
C THR A 108 -13.27 26.99 36.78
N PHE A 109 -12.84 28.01 37.52
CA PHE A 109 -11.44 28.13 37.94
C PHE A 109 -11.11 27.04 38.96
N THR A 110 -10.57 25.92 38.51
CA THR A 110 -9.88 24.95 39.38
C THR A 110 -8.46 25.46 39.66
N GLY A 111 -8.36 26.53 40.45
CA GLY A 111 -7.08 27.03 40.94
C GLY A 111 -6.46 26.00 41.88
N HIS A 112 -5.32 25.44 41.50
CA HIS A 112 -4.44 24.71 42.41
C HIS A 112 -3.67 25.73 43.26
N PHE A 113 -4.39 26.57 44.00
CA PHE A 113 -3.80 27.28 45.13
C PHE A 113 -3.76 26.31 46.30
N GLY A 114 -2.58 26.23 46.92
CA GLY A 114 -2.15 25.16 47.81
C GLY A 114 -3.08 24.81 48.96
N ALA A 115 -2.79 23.64 49.53
CA ALA A 115 -3.38 23.07 50.73
C ALA A 115 -3.84 24.11 51.78
N GLY A 116 -5.11 24.04 52.18
CA GLY A 116 -5.67 24.75 53.33
C GLY A 116 -7.21 24.79 53.27
N PRO A 117 -7.94 24.51 54.37
CA PRO A 117 -9.38 24.24 54.31
C PRO A 117 -10.25 25.51 54.31
N ALA A 118 -11.44 25.34 53.70
CA ALA A 118 -12.67 26.13 53.82
C ALA A 118 -12.71 27.54 53.20
N VAL A 119 -13.72 27.82 52.37
CA VAL A 119 -14.95 28.54 52.76
C VAL A 119 -16.03 28.32 51.68
N SER A 120 -17.14 27.65 52.05
CA SER A 120 -18.38 27.69 51.26
C SER A 120 -19.09 29.02 51.53
N LEU A 121 -18.95 30.00 50.64
CA LEU A 121 -19.77 31.22 50.68
C LEU A 121 -21.09 30.96 49.94
N THR A 122 -22.11 30.62 50.73
CA THR A 122 -23.51 30.68 50.30
C THR A 122 -23.94 32.15 50.07
N PRO A 123 -24.78 32.45 49.07
CA PRO A 123 -25.24 33.81 48.84
C PRO A 123 -26.29 34.18 49.90
N ARG A 124 -25.86 34.91 50.93
CA ARG A 124 -26.74 35.44 51.97
C ARG A 124 -27.43 36.71 51.46
N ARG A 125 -28.67 36.57 50.99
CA ARG A 125 -29.61 37.69 50.80
C ARG A 125 -29.68 38.53 52.08
N ARG A 126 -29.39 39.84 52.02
CA ARG A 126 -29.96 40.80 52.99
C ARG A 126 -30.14 42.18 52.38
N ARG A 127 -31.40 42.63 52.43
CA ARG A 127 -31.95 43.94 52.07
C ARG A 127 -31.17 45.09 52.72
N ARG A 128 -31.10 46.24 52.02
CA ARG A 128 -30.91 47.56 52.63
C ARG A 128 -31.87 48.59 52.01
N GLN A 129 -32.64 49.21 52.87
CA GLN A 129 -33.36 50.48 52.75
C GLN A 129 -33.44 51.04 54.20
N PRO A 130 -33.66 52.35 54.42
CA PRO A 130 -32.83 53.51 54.09
C PRO A 130 -32.26 54.19 55.37
N LEU A 131 -31.53 55.31 55.23
CA LEU A 131 -30.89 56.12 56.29
C LEU A 131 -31.63 57.48 56.47
N PRO A 132 -31.42 58.21 57.60
CA PRO A 132 -32.40 59.12 58.20
C PRO A 132 -32.65 60.44 57.47
#